data_AF-A0A850UHZ0-F1
#
_entry.id   AF-A0A850UHZ0-F1
#
_cell.length_a   1.000
_cell.length_b   1.000
_cell.length_c   1.000
_cell.angle_alpha   90.00
_cell.angle_beta   90.00
_cell.angle_gamma   90.00
#
_symmetry.space_group_name_H-M   'P 1'
#
loop_
_entity.id
_entity.type
_entity.pdbx_description
1 polymer ?
#
loop_
_entity_poly.entity_id
_entity_poly.type
_entity_poly.pdbx_seq_one_letter_code
_entity_poly.pdbx_strand_id
1 'polypeptide(L)'
;MAEDSESAASQQSLELDDQDTCGIDGDNEEETEHAKGSPGGDLGAKKKKKKQKRKKEKPNSGGTKSDSASDSQEIKIPQPSKNPAIPMQKLHDIQRAMELLSACQGPAKNIDEATKRKYQFWDTQPVPKLNEVITSHGAIEPDKDNVRLEPYSLPQGFMWDTLDLSNAEVLKELYTLLNENYVEDDDNMFRFDYSPEFLLWALRPPGWLPQWHCGVRVSSNKKLVGFISAIPANIRIYDSVKKMVEINFLCVHKKLRSKRVAPVLIREITRRVNLEGIFQAVYTAGVVLPKPVATCR
;
A
#
# COMPACT_ATOMS: atom_id res chain seq x y z
N MET A 1 -36.64 12.98 -41.61
CA MET A 1 -36.90 11.79 -40.76
C MET A 1 -35.55 11.08 -40.69
N ALA A 2 -34.70 11.32 -39.69
CA ALA A 2 -34.95 11.71 -38.29
C ALA A 2 -35.84 10.68 -37.57
N GLU A 3 -35.57 10.30 -36.32
CA GLU A 3 -34.80 11.01 -35.27
C GLU A 3 -33.71 10.14 -34.59
N ASP A 4 -32.85 10.81 -33.80
CA ASP A 4 -31.78 10.21 -33.00
C ASP A 4 -32.28 9.56 -31.69
N SER A 5 -31.45 8.73 -31.06
CA SER A 5 -31.54 8.50 -29.62
C SER A 5 -30.18 8.14 -29.00
N GLU A 6 -29.57 9.13 -28.35
CA GLU A 6 -28.31 8.99 -27.61
C GLU A 6 -28.61 8.78 -26.12
N SER A 7 -28.00 7.76 -25.48
CA SER A 7 -28.15 7.53 -24.03
C SER A 7 -26.80 7.56 -23.31
N ALA A 8 -26.44 8.76 -22.83
CA ALA A 8 -25.20 8.96 -22.08
C ALA A 8 -25.28 8.29 -20.69
N ALA A 9 -24.32 7.41 -20.38
CA ALA A 9 -24.19 6.80 -19.06
C ALA A 9 -23.59 7.79 -18.05
N SER A 10 -24.40 8.23 -17.08
CA SER A 10 -24.02 9.23 -16.07
C SER A 10 -22.90 8.73 -15.14
N GLN A 11 -21.68 9.24 -15.33
CA GLN A 11 -20.58 9.03 -14.38
C GLN A 11 -20.82 9.87 -13.11
N GLN A 12 -21.18 9.24 -11.99
CA GLN A 12 -21.20 9.93 -10.70
C GLN A 12 -19.77 10.18 -10.19
N SER A 13 -19.41 11.46 -10.09
CA SER A 13 -18.12 11.91 -9.57
C SER A 13 -18.00 11.63 -8.07
N LEU A 14 -17.11 10.71 -7.70
CA LEU A 14 -16.70 10.51 -6.32
C LEU A 14 -15.76 11.63 -5.86
N GLU A 15 -16.35 12.71 -5.35
CA GLU A 15 -15.67 13.61 -4.42
C GLU A 15 -15.43 12.89 -3.08
N LEU A 16 -14.21 13.00 -2.57
CA LEU A 16 -13.81 12.55 -1.24
C LEU A 16 -12.93 13.67 -0.67
N ASP A 17 -13.30 14.23 0.47
CA ASP A 17 -12.61 15.38 1.05
C ASP A 17 -11.14 15.05 1.39
N ASP A 18 -10.21 15.83 0.85
CA ASP A 18 -8.77 15.79 1.18
C ASP A 18 -8.48 16.46 2.55
N GLN A 19 -9.12 15.95 3.60
CA GLN A 19 -8.86 16.32 5.00
C GLN A 19 -8.76 15.09 5.91
N ASP A 20 -7.70 14.30 5.71
CA ASP A 20 -7.03 13.60 6.82
C ASP A 20 -5.59 13.21 6.42
N THR A 21 -4.65 14.13 6.59
CA THR A 21 -3.20 13.86 6.52
C THR A 21 -2.67 13.55 7.91
N CYS A 22 -3.13 12.45 8.50
CA CYS A 22 -2.50 11.87 9.70
C CYS A 22 -1.24 11.08 9.31
N GLY A 23 -0.19 11.18 10.12
CA GLY A 23 1.00 10.36 9.96
C GLY A 23 0.69 8.91 10.34
N ILE A 24 1.21 7.95 9.58
CA ILE A 24 1.26 6.56 10.02
C ILE A 24 2.56 6.41 10.81
N ASP A 25 2.46 6.58 12.14
CA ASP A 25 3.48 6.06 13.03
C ASP A 25 3.51 4.54 12.86
N GLY A 26 4.72 3.99 12.65
CA GLY A 26 4.90 2.56 12.47
C GLY A 26 5.14 1.90 13.82
N ASP A 27 4.26 0.98 14.22
CA ASP A 27 4.49 0.10 15.37
C ASP A 27 5.82 -0.64 15.19
N ASN A 28 6.82 -0.23 15.96
CA ASN A 28 8.17 -0.80 15.99
C ASN A 28 8.57 -1.01 17.45
N GLU A 29 7.95 -2.01 18.08
CA GLU A 29 8.21 -2.37 19.47
C GLU A 29 9.33 -3.41 19.54
N GLU A 30 10.43 -3.05 20.20
CA GLU A 30 11.44 -4.02 20.66
C GLU A 30 10.99 -4.57 22.02
N GLU A 31 10.87 -5.89 22.14
CA GLU A 31 10.45 -6.53 23.41
C GLU A 31 11.53 -6.39 24.49
N THR A 32 11.15 -5.87 25.67
CA THR A 32 11.91 -6.03 26.92
C THR A 32 10.96 -6.28 28.09
N GLU A 33 11.05 -7.46 28.70
CA GLU A 33 10.26 -7.78 29.91
C GLU A 33 10.90 -7.20 31.18
N HIS A 34 10.10 -6.64 32.10
CA HIS A 34 9.74 -7.32 33.37
C HIS A 34 9.00 -6.42 34.40
N ALA A 35 8.32 -7.12 35.34
CA ALA A 35 8.04 -6.72 36.74
C ALA A 35 6.95 -5.65 37.08
N LYS A 36 5.70 -6.14 37.22
CA LYS A 36 4.75 -5.94 38.35
C LYS A 36 4.64 -4.57 39.07
N GLY A 37 3.46 -3.95 39.03
CA GLY A 37 3.03 -2.96 40.04
C GLY A 37 1.59 -2.41 39.90
N SER A 38 0.76 -2.50 40.94
CA SER A 38 -0.60 -1.92 41.06
C SER A 38 -1.13 -2.09 42.51
N PRO A 39 -2.21 -1.42 42.98
CA PRO A 39 -3.20 -0.61 42.24
C PRO A 39 -3.61 0.76 42.88
N GLY A 40 -4.51 1.50 42.21
CA GLY A 40 -5.35 2.59 42.77
C GLY A 40 -4.84 4.04 42.51
N GLY A 41 -5.70 5.07 42.37
CA GLY A 41 -7.17 5.08 42.26
C GLY A 41 -7.81 6.50 42.26
N ASP A 42 -9.09 6.57 41.83
CA ASP A 42 -10.12 7.61 42.06
C ASP A 42 -10.21 8.92 41.20
N LEU A 43 -11.39 9.58 41.31
CA LEU A 43 -12.09 10.58 40.48
C LEU A 43 -11.50 12.02 40.38
N GLY A 44 -11.95 12.86 39.39
CA GLY A 44 -11.50 14.28 39.34
C GLY A 44 -12.03 15.34 38.33
N ALA A 45 -13.33 15.44 38.05
CA ALA A 45 -14.07 16.66 37.57
C ALA A 45 -13.46 17.78 36.63
N LYS A 46 -14.02 17.88 35.41
CA LYS A 46 -14.29 19.05 34.51
C LYS A 46 -13.93 20.50 34.95
N LYS A 47 -13.43 21.33 34.01
CA LYS A 47 -13.67 22.79 33.96
C LYS A 47 -13.79 23.37 32.52
N LYS A 48 -14.65 24.37 32.31
CA LYS A 48 -14.92 25.09 31.03
C LYS A 48 -14.52 26.57 31.12
N LYS A 49 -13.90 27.14 30.06
CA LYS A 49 -13.92 28.55 29.55
C LYS A 49 -12.63 28.81 28.72
N LYS A 50 -12.53 29.78 27.80
CA LYS A 50 -13.47 30.82 27.32
C LYS A 50 -13.30 31.06 25.80
N LYS A 51 -14.34 31.52 25.11
CA LYS A 51 -14.33 31.91 23.69
C LYS A 51 -13.98 33.41 23.56
N GLN A 52 -13.14 33.79 22.60
CA GLN A 52 -12.95 35.19 22.18
C GLN A 52 -13.27 35.36 20.68
N LYS A 53 -13.38 36.61 20.21
CA LYS A 53 -14.28 37.00 19.11
C LYS A 53 -13.58 37.87 18.06
N ARG A 54 -13.92 37.66 16.78
CA ARG A 54 -13.48 38.48 15.64
C ARG A 54 -13.78 39.98 15.85
N LYS A 55 -12.92 40.85 15.32
CA LYS A 55 -13.32 42.14 14.70
C LYS A 55 -12.72 42.22 13.28
N LYS A 56 -13.35 42.97 12.39
CA LYS A 56 -13.03 43.09 10.96
C LYS A 56 -13.36 44.52 10.53
N GLU A 57 -12.42 45.25 9.95
CA GLU A 57 -12.67 46.56 9.31
C GLU A 57 -11.63 46.87 8.21
N LYS A 58 -12.11 47.65 7.23
CA LYS A 58 -11.52 48.18 5.98
C LYS A 58 -12.61 49.18 5.45
N PRO A 59 -12.38 50.02 4.41
CA PRO A 59 -11.16 50.32 3.64
C PRO A 59 -10.86 51.84 3.52
N ASN A 60 -9.77 52.20 2.80
CA ASN A 60 -9.57 53.38 1.89
C ASN A 60 -8.06 53.71 1.76
N SER A 61 -7.56 54.47 0.76
CA SER A 61 -7.97 54.70 -0.65
C SER A 61 -6.91 55.57 -1.36
N GLY A 62 -6.52 55.24 -2.61
CA GLY A 62 -5.61 56.05 -3.45
C GLY A 62 -4.11 56.02 -3.05
N GLY A 63 -3.17 56.48 -3.89
CA GLY A 63 -3.31 56.86 -5.30
C GLY A 63 -2.17 57.73 -5.86
N THR A 64 -1.45 57.22 -6.88
CA THR A 64 -0.51 57.94 -7.81
C THR A 64 0.76 58.63 -7.29
N LYS A 65 1.91 58.32 -7.95
CA LYS A 65 2.96 59.20 -8.59
C LYS A 65 3.43 60.49 -7.85
N SER A 66 4.67 61.00 -7.97
CA SER A 66 5.84 60.80 -8.86
C SER A 66 7.02 61.67 -8.34
N ASP A 67 8.32 61.57 -8.70
CA ASP A 67 9.25 60.61 -9.36
C ASP A 67 10.70 61.19 -9.15
N SER A 68 11.74 60.71 -9.87
CA SER A 68 13.16 61.23 -9.91
C SER A 68 14.08 60.92 -8.69
N ALA A 69 15.41 60.70 -8.79
CA ALA A 69 16.37 60.68 -9.91
C ALA A 69 17.55 59.69 -9.68
N SER A 70 18.57 59.74 -10.56
CA SER A 70 19.89 59.05 -10.58
C SER A 70 20.66 58.95 -9.24
N ASP A 71 21.72 58.12 -9.08
CA ASP A 71 22.69 57.64 -10.07
C ASP A 71 23.32 56.25 -9.76
N SER A 72 24.24 55.79 -10.60
CA SER A 72 24.87 54.45 -10.61
C SER A 72 26.28 54.42 -9.98
N GLN A 73 26.87 53.21 -9.95
CA GLN A 73 28.21 52.86 -9.43
C GLN A 73 28.28 52.74 -7.88
N GLU A 74 29.08 51.85 -7.28
CA GLU A 74 30.12 50.97 -7.83
C GLU A 74 30.12 49.57 -7.15
N ILE A 75 30.71 48.56 -7.80
CA ILE A 75 30.69 47.15 -7.37
C ILE A 75 31.79 46.85 -6.34
N LYS A 76 31.44 46.21 -5.22
CA LYS A 76 32.40 45.56 -4.30
C LYS A 76 32.05 44.09 -4.06
N ILE A 77 32.98 43.21 -4.42
CA ILE A 77 32.87 41.75 -4.30
C ILE A 77 33.49 41.29 -2.97
N PRO A 78 32.75 40.55 -2.13
CA PRO A 78 33.34 39.68 -1.10
C PRO A 78 33.67 38.29 -1.68
N GLN A 79 34.81 37.72 -1.31
CA GLN A 79 35.26 36.40 -1.78
C GLN A 79 34.53 35.22 -1.09
N PRO A 80 34.54 34.01 -1.69
CA PRO A 80 33.68 32.90 -1.29
C PRO A 80 34.07 32.29 0.07
N SER A 81 33.10 32.17 0.97
CA SER A 81 33.27 31.53 2.27
C SER A 81 32.44 30.25 2.38
N LYS A 82 33.16 29.13 2.54
CA LYS A 82 32.81 27.89 3.28
C LYS A 82 31.41 27.28 3.02
N ASN A 83 31.43 26.14 2.33
CA ASN A 83 30.43 25.05 2.32
C ASN A 83 29.09 25.36 3.02
N PRO A 84 27.99 25.64 2.29
CA PRO A 84 26.66 25.67 2.87
C PRO A 84 26.28 24.23 3.27
N ALA A 85 26.52 23.87 4.53
CA ALA A 85 25.99 22.65 5.12
C ALA A 85 24.47 22.68 4.97
N ILE A 86 23.92 21.75 4.16
CA ILE A 86 22.49 21.72 3.86
C ILE A 86 21.75 21.52 5.19
N PRO A 87 20.85 22.44 5.59
CA PRO A 87 20.10 22.30 6.84
C PRO A 87 19.38 20.95 6.87
N MET A 88 19.40 20.22 7.99
CA MET A 88 18.86 18.85 8.02
C MET A 88 17.40 18.75 7.59
N GLN A 89 16.60 19.81 7.80
CA GLN A 89 15.25 19.92 7.23
C GLN A 89 15.27 19.85 5.69
N LYS A 90 16.10 20.65 5.02
CA LYS A 90 16.25 20.59 3.55
C LYS A 90 16.81 19.25 3.07
N LEU A 91 17.69 18.60 3.84
CA LEU A 91 18.15 17.25 3.51
C LEU A 91 17.00 16.23 3.60
N HIS A 92 16.19 16.31 4.65
CA HIS A 92 15.00 15.48 4.84
C HIS A 92 13.91 15.77 3.80
N ASP A 93 13.76 17.02 3.35
CA ASP A 93 12.83 17.40 2.27
C ASP A 93 13.33 16.91 0.89
N ILE A 94 14.65 16.97 0.62
CA ILE A 94 15.25 16.35 -0.57
C ILE A 94 15.07 14.83 -0.54
N GLN A 95 15.26 14.19 0.62
CA GLN A 95 15.09 12.75 0.78
C GLN A 95 13.62 12.34 0.59
N ARG A 96 12.67 13.09 1.17
CA ARG A 96 11.23 12.95 0.95
C ARG A 96 10.85 13.18 -0.52
N ALA A 97 11.47 14.16 -1.19
CA ALA A 97 11.26 14.40 -2.62
C ALA A 97 11.82 13.27 -3.50
N MET A 98 12.96 12.68 -3.14
CA MET A 98 13.50 11.47 -3.79
C MET A 98 12.60 10.24 -3.56
N GLU A 99 12.04 10.07 -2.37
CA GLU A 99 11.05 9.00 -2.11
C GLU A 99 9.76 9.20 -2.91
N LEU A 100 9.26 10.44 -3.03
CA LEU A 100 8.12 10.76 -3.88
C LEU A 100 8.41 10.54 -5.38
N LEU A 101 9.57 10.97 -5.87
CA LEU A 101 10.01 10.72 -7.25
C LEU A 101 10.21 9.23 -7.54
N SER A 102 10.72 8.46 -6.58
CA SER A 102 10.84 7.00 -6.68
C SER A 102 9.47 6.31 -6.66
N ALA A 103 8.51 6.80 -5.86
CA ALA A 103 7.14 6.31 -5.85
C ALA A 103 6.37 6.61 -7.16
N CYS A 104 6.79 7.60 -7.93
CA CYS A 104 6.26 7.87 -9.27
C CYS A 104 6.81 6.93 -10.37
N GLN A 105 7.84 6.12 -10.09
CA GLN A 105 8.35 5.15 -11.07
C GLN A 105 7.51 3.87 -11.04
N GLY A 106 6.74 3.62 -12.11
CA GLY A 106 6.05 2.35 -12.35
C GLY A 106 6.98 1.15 -12.18
N PRO A 107 6.45 -0.05 -11.84
CA PRO A 107 7.24 -1.16 -11.31
C PRO A 107 8.34 -1.65 -12.25
N ALA A 108 9.41 -2.22 -11.70
CA ALA A 108 10.58 -2.65 -12.45
C ALA A 108 10.27 -3.83 -13.38
N LYS A 109 10.63 -3.72 -14.67
CA LYS A 109 10.36 -4.76 -15.68
C LYS A 109 11.56 -5.64 -16.00
N ASN A 110 12.75 -5.21 -15.60
CA ASN A 110 14.02 -5.90 -15.84
C ASN A 110 14.91 -5.82 -14.60
N ILE A 111 15.95 -6.67 -14.57
CA ILE A 111 16.88 -6.79 -13.44
C ILE A 111 17.72 -5.52 -13.25
N ASP A 112 18.03 -4.79 -14.33
CA ASP A 112 18.82 -3.55 -14.28
C ASP A 112 18.07 -2.39 -13.65
N GLU A 113 16.75 -2.31 -13.80
CA GLU A 113 15.88 -1.39 -13.06
C GLU A 113 15.71 -1.84 -11.61
N ALA A 114 15.48 -3.14 -11.39
CA ALA A 114 15.26 -3.70 -10.06
C ALA A 114 16.46 -3.45 -9.14
N THR A 115 17.67 -3.72 -9.61
CA THR A 115 18.94 -3.52 -8.88
C THR A 115 19.18 -2.04 -8.49
N LYS A 116 18.50 -1.08 -9.13
CA LYS A 116 18.60 0.36 -8.83
C LYS A 116 17.54 0.85 -7.83
N ARG A 117 16.58 0.00 -7.43
CA ARG A 117 15.47 0.36 -6.51
C ARG A 117 15.69 -0.17 -5.10
N LYS A 118 15.17 0.55 -4.11
CA LYS A 118 15.16 0.16 -2.70
C LYS A 118 13.77 -0.38 -2.32
N TYR A 119 13.68 -1.66 -1.99
CA TYR A 119 12.40 -2.35 -1.81
C TYR A 119 11.96 -2.36 -0.33
N GLN A 120 11.68 -1.18 0.23
CA GLN A 120 11.37 -0.98 1.68
C GLN A 120 10.47 -2.06 2.32
N PHE A 121 9.47 -2.58 1.60
CA PHE A 121 8.63 -3.69 2.08
C PHE A 121 9.36 -5.05 2.03
N TRP A 122 9.73 -5.51 0.83
CA TRP A 122 10.40 -6.80 0.61
C TRP A 122 11.73 -6.92 1.35
N ASP A 123 12.37 -5.80 1.66
CA ASP A 123 13.58 -5.79 2.49
C ASP A 123 13.35 -6.32 3.92
N THR A 124 12.10 -6.31 4.39
CA THR A 124 11.65 -6.86 5.69
C THR A 124 10.97 -8.21 5.59
N GLN A 125 11.01 -8.89 4.44
CA GLN A 125 10.36 -10.19 4.22
C GLN A 125 11.40 -11.31 4.05
N PRO A 126 11.06 -12.57 4.38
CA PRO A 126 11.97 -13.72 4.23
C PRO A 126 12.09 -14.14 2.75
N VAL A 127 12.76 -13.29 1.96
CA VAL A 127 13.07 -13.51 0.54
C VAL A 127 14.53 -13.15 0.28
N PRO A 128 15.24 -13.85 -0.63
CA PRO A 128 16.65 -13.55 -0.91
C PRO A 128 16.79 -12.17 -1.55
N LYS A 129 17.90 -11.47 -1.28
CA LYS A 129 18.20 -10.20 -1.94
C LYS A 129 18.56 -10.45 -3.41
N LEU A 130 18.30 -9.48 -4.30
CA LEU A 130 18.58 -9.61 -5.74
C LEU A 130 20.04 -10.02 -6.03
N ASN A 131 20.98 -9.43 -5.29
CA ASN A 131 22.43 -9.66 -5.43
C ASN A 131 22.95 -10.86 -4.60
N GLU A 132 22.07 -11.62 -3.95
CA GLU A 132 22.44 -12.71 -3.04
C GLU A 132 22.80 -13.99 -3.81
N VAL A 133 23.95 -14.58 -3.51
CA VAL A 133 24.38 -15.86 -4.06
C VAL A 133 23.85 -16.98 -3.16
N ILE A 134 22.82 -17.67 -3.62
CA ILE A 134 22.19 -18.78 -2.89
C ILE A 134 23.08 -20.02 -3.02
N THR A 135 23.59 -20.52 -1.90
CA THR A 135 24.52 -21.66 -1.83
C THR A 135 23.91 -22.94 -1.26
N SER A 136 22.66 -22.88 -0.77
CA SER A 136 21.95 -24.00 -0.17
C SER A 136 20.44 -23.94 -0.47
N HIS A 137 19.74 -25.05 -0.26
CA HIS A 137 18.28 -25.15 -0.39
C HIS A 137 17.66 -25.33 1.00
N GLY A 138 16.69 -24.49 1.36
CA GLY A 138 16.07 -24.52 2.69
C GLY A 138 14.98 -23.46 2.86
N ALA A 139 14.53 -23.26 4.11
CA ALA A 139 13.78 -22.09 4.52
C ALA A 139 14.74 -20.95 4.91
N ILE A 140 14.31 -19.70 4.74
CA ILE A 140 15.14 -18.49 4.98
C ILE A 140 15.07 -18.08 6.45
N GLU A 141 13.90 -18.21 7.05
CA GLU A 141 13.66 -18.16 8.49
C GLU A 141 13.16 -19.55 8.94
N PRO A 142 13.36 -19.95 10.22
CA PRO A 142 12.69 -21.12 10.77
C PRO A 142 11.16 -20.92 10.83
N ASP A 143 10.42 -22.02 10.82
CA ASP A 143 8.98 -22.05 11.06
C ASP A 143 8.67 -21.44 12.45
N LYS A 144 7.53 -20.74 12.59
CA LYS A 144 7.27 -19.87 13.76
C LYS A 144 6.22 -20.46 14.69
N ASP A 145 6.65 -20.88 15.88
CA ASP A 145 5.77 -21.47 16.91
C ASP A 145 4.66 -20.50 17.37
N ASN A 146 4.99 -19.21 17.51
CA ASN A 146 4.06 -18.16 17.94
C ASN A 146 3.67 -17.27 16.75
N VAL A 147 2.43 -17.41 16.29
CA VAL A 147 1.84 -16.60 15.19
C VAL A 147 0.81 -15.62 15.75
N ARG A 148 0.86 -14.36 15.29
CA ARG A 148 -0.06 -13.28 15.71
C ARG A 148 -1.53 -13.68 15.43
N LEU A 149 -2.32 -13.85 16.49
CA LEU A 149 -3.74 -14.22 16.42
C LEU A 149 -4.62 -13.09 15.86
N GLU A 150 -4.33 -11.84 16.21
CA GLU A 150 -5.10 -10.67 15.77
C GLU A 150 -4.74 -10.21 14.35
N PRO A 151 -5.71 -9.78 13.52
CA PRO A 151 -5.46 -9.19 12.21
C PRO A 151 -4.49 -8.01 12.25
N TYR A 152 -3.83 -7.72 11.12
CA TYR A 152 -3.05 -6.48 10.99
C TYR A 152 -3.95 -5.24 10.93
N SER A 153 -3.49 -4.12 11.50
CA SER A 153 -4.18 -2.84 11.46
C SER A 153 -4.31 -2.33 10.02
N LEU A 154 -5.53 -1.97 9.61
CA LEU A 154 -5.79 -1.25 8.37
C LEU A 154 -5.82 0.27 8.62
N PRO A 155 -5.58 1.11 7.58
CA PRO A 155 -5.79 2.55 7.70
C PRO A 155 -7.25 2.89 8.06
N GLN A 156 -7.46 4.03 8.70
CA GLN A 156 -8.79 4.50 9.11
C GLN A 156 -9.75 4.57 7.91
N GLY A 157 -11.00 4.11 8.13
CA GLY A 157 -12.03 4.04 7.09
C GLY A 157 -12.03 2.76 6.25
N PHE A 158 -11.13 1.81 6.50
CA PHE A 158 -11.16 0.47 5.91
C PHE A 158 -11.44 -0.63 6.96
N MET A 159 -11.87 -1.80 6.50
CA MET A 159 -12.07 -2.99 7.30
C MET A 159 -11.72 -4.26 6.51
N TRP A 160 -11.27 -5.30 7.22
CA TRP A 160 -11.13 -6.63 6.65
C TRP A 160 -12.49 -7.24 6.34
N ASP A 161 -12.53 -8.05 5.30
CA ASP A 161 -13.61 -8.98 5.01
C ASP A 161 -13.03 -10.35 4.62
N THR A 162 -13.86 -11.38 4.66
CA THR A 162 -13.51 -12.74 4.23
C THR A 162 -14.58 -13.20 3.26
N LEU A 163 -14.23 -13.27 1.97
CA LEU A 163 -15.21 -13.33 0.89
C LEU A 163 -15.78 -14.75 0.74
N ASP A 164 -17.03 -14.96 1.17
CA ASP A 164 -17.75 -16.19 0.78
C ASP A 164 -18.17 -16.11 -0.69
N LEU A 165 -17.35 -16.72 -1.54
CA LEU A 165 -17.59 -16.86 -2.98
C LEU A 165 -18.80 -17.76 -3.30
N SER A 166 -19.43 -18.41 -2.31
CA SER A 166 -20.72 -19.09 -2.47
C SER A 166 -21.88 -18.10 -2.61
N ASN A 167 -21.73 -16.87 -2.14
CA ASN A 167 -22.66 -15.79 -2.41
C ASN A 167 -22.36 -15.15 -3.79
N ALA A 168 -23.32 -15.24 -4.70
CA ALA A 168 -23.22 -14.67 -6.05
C ALA A 168 -23.01 -13.14 -6.06
N GLU A 169 -23.48 -12.41 -5.04
CA GLU A 169 -23.24 -10.97 -4.91
C GLU A 169 -21.76 -10.68 -4.61
N VAL A 170 -21.18 -11.39 -3.65
CA VAL A 170 -19.76 -11.25 -3.25
C VAL A 170 -18.82 -11.69 -4.38
N LEU A 171 -19.16 -12.77 -5.08
CA LEU A 171 -18.44 -13.21 -6.28
C LEU A 171 -18.50 -12.16 -7.39
N LYS A 172 -19.66 -11.51 -7.59
CA LYS A 172 -19.82 -10.41 -8.56
C LYS A 172 -19.04 -9.15 -8.16
N GLU A 173 -18.97 -8.81 -6.87
CA GLU A 173 -18.11 -7.73 -6.38
C GLU A 173 -16.63 -8.00 -6.65
N LEU A 174 -16.15 -9.23 -6.40
CA LEU A 174 -14.78 -9.64 -6.69
C LEU A 174 -14.50 -9.56 -8.20
N TYR A 175 -15.40 -10.09 -9.03
CA TYR A 175 -15.35 -9.97 -10.49
C TYR A 175 -15.22 -8.50 -10.93
N THR A 176 -16.08 -7.60 -10.42
CA THR A 176 -16.03 -6.17 -10.74
C THR A 176 -14.73 -5.52 -10.27
N LEU A 177 -14.24 -5.83 -9.06
CA LEU A 177 -12.94 -5.34 -8.58
C LEU A 177 -11.82 -5.71 -9.56
N LEU A 178 -11.76 -6.98 -9.97
CA LEU A 178 -10.72 -7.50 -10.85
C LEU A 178 -10.82 -6.90 -12.26
N ASN A 179 -11.97 -6.96 -12.93
CA ASN A 179 -12.13 -6.38 -14.28
C ASN A 179 -11.84 -4.86 -14.33
N GLU A 180 -12.23 -4.11 -13.30
CA GLU A 180 -11.91 -2.68 -13.20
C GLU A 180 -10.43 -2.37 -12.86
N ASN A 181 -9.78 -3.19 -12.01
CA ASN A 181 -8.54 -2.80 -11.32
C ASN A 181 -7.35 -3.78 -11.43
N TYR A 182 -7.56 -5.00 -11.94
CA TYR A 182 -6.51 -5.96 -12.26
C TYR A 182 -6.05 -5.70 -13.70
N VAL A 183 -4.86 -5.13 -13.83
CA VAL A 183 -4.29 -4.67 -15.09
C VAL A 183 -2.85 -5.12 -15.13
N GLU A 184 -2.50 -5.89 -16.16
CA GLU A 184 -1.14 -6.38 -16.39
C GLU A 184 -0.43 -5.65 -17.53
N ASP A 185 -1.18 -4.95 -18.40
CA ASP A 185 -0.66 -4.20 -19.55
C ASP A 185 -0.50 -2.70 -19.24
N ASP A 186 0.68 -2.16 -19.59
CA ASP A 186 1.10 -0.79 -19.35
C ASP A 186 0.23 0.23 -20.09
N ASP A 187 -0.11 -0.06 -21.35
CA ASP A 187 -0.90 0.81 -22.22
C ASP A 187 -2.41 0.72 -21.92
N ASN A 188 -2.80 -0.06 -20.90
CA ASN A 188 -4.18 -0.35 -20.48
C ASN A 188 -5.09 -0.94 -21.57
N MET A 189 -4.53 -1.40 -22.70
CA MET A 189 -5.29 -1.91 -23.84
C MET A 189 -5.99 -3.23 -23.52
N PHE A 190 -5.30 -4.12 -22.79
CA PHE A 190 -5.83 -5.44 -22.42
C PHE A 190 -6.09 -5.57 -20.91
N ARG A 191 -7.12 -6.36 -20.56
CA ARG A 191 -7.50 -6.72 -19.19
C ARG A 191 -7.97 -8.16 -19.15
N PHE A 192 -7.76 -8.83 -18.02
CA PHE A 192 -8.25 -10.19 -17.82
C PHE A 192 -9.69 -10.17 -17.33
N ASP A 193 -10.61 -10.55 -18.21
CA ASP A 193 -12.03 -10.76 -17.90
C ASP A 193 -12.23 -12.16 -17.27
N TYR A 194 -11.73 -12.32 -16.03
CA TYR A 194 -11.85 -13.58 -15.29
C TYR A 194 -13.31 -13.83 -14.90
N SER A 195 -14.02 -14.70 -15.63
CA SER A 195 -15.44 -14.95 -15.38
C SER A 195 -15.71 -15.45 -13.94
N PRO A 196 -16.91 -15.23 -13.38
CA PRO A 196 -17.29 -15.73 -12.06
C PRO A 196 -17.04 -17.24 -11.87
N GLU A 197 -17.25 -18.03 -12.92
CA GLU A 197 -17.05 -19.48 -12.95
C GLU A 197 -15.55 -19.83 -12.92
N PHE A 198 -14.72 -19.08 -13.65
CA PHE A 198 -13.26 -19.23 -13.59
C PHE A 198 -12.71 -18.86 -12.21
N LEU A 199 -13.22 -17.78 -11.61
CA LEU A 199 -12.84 -17.37 -10.25
C LEU A 199 -13.23 -18.44 -9.22
N LEU A 200 -14.43 -19.01 -9.31
CA LEU A 200 -14.84 -20.15 -8.46
C LEU A 200 -13.92 -21.36 -8.62
N TRP A 201 -13.59 -21.73 -9.86
CA TRP A 201 -12.71 -22.86 -10.16
C TRP A 201 -11.28 -22.64 -9.62
N ALA A 202 -10.70 -21.46 -9.86
CA ALA A 202 -9.34 -21.13 -9.43
C ALA A 202 -9.20 -20.91 -7.91
N LEU A 203 -10.23 -20.37 -7.25
CA LEU A 203 -10.19 -20.01 -5.82
C LEU A 203 -10.69 -21.12 -4.88
N ARG A 204 -11.33 -22.18 -5.40
CA ARG A 204 -11.88 -23.29 -4.58
C ARG A 204 -11.30 -24.69 -4.91
N PRO A 205 -9.98 -24.87 -5.16
CA PRO A 205 -9.38 -26.19 -5.35
C PRO A 205 -9.44 -27.03 -4.04
N PRO A 206 -9.30 -28.37 -4.10
CA PRO A 206 -9.39 -29.24 -2.93
C PRO A 206 -8.51 -28.78 -1.76
N GLY A 207 -9.13 -28.54 -0.60
CA GLY A 207 -8.47 -28.03 0.60
C GLY A 207 -8.45 -26.50 0.75
N TRP A 208 -9.06 -25.74 -0.17
CA TRP A 208 -9.27 -24.29 0.00
C TRP A 208 -9.93 -23.95 1.35
N LEU A 209 -9.57 -22.79 1.90
CA LEU A 209 -10.06 -22.31 3.20
C LEU A 209 -10.68 -20.92 3.04
N PRO A 210 -11.90 -20.65 3.55
CA PRO A 210 -12.56 -19.35 3.41
C PRO A 210 -11.70 -18.18 3.91
N GLN A 211 -10.99 -18.34 5.03
CA GLN A 211 -10.11 -17.32 5.61
C GLN A 211 -9.01 -16.86 4.66
N TRP A 212 -8.65 -17.65 3.64
CA TRP A 212 -7.66 -17.28 2.63
C TRP A 212 -8.22 -16.46 1.46
N HIS A 213 -9.53 -16.20 1.39
CA HIS A 213 -10.16 -15.26 0.45
C HIS A 213 -10.25 -13.87 1.11
N CYS A 214 -9.10 -13.22 1.27
CA CYS A 214 -8.96 -12.01 2.10
C CYS A 214 -9.34 -10.74 1.32
N GLY A 215 -10.43 -10.10 1.74
CA GLY A 215 -10.92 -8.84 1.16
C GLY A 215 -10.64 -7.62 2.05
N VAL A 216 -10.58 -6.44 1.44
CA VAL A 216 -10.61 -5.14 2.13
C VAL A 216 -11.78 -4.32 1.60
N ARG A 217 -12.65 -3.88 2.51
CA ARG A 217 -13.79 -3.00 2.22
C ARG A 217 -13.59 -1.61 2.80
N VAL A 218 -14.21 -0.62 2.18
CA VAL A 218 -14.41 0.71 2.80
C VAL A 218 -15.50 0.61 3.86
N SER A 219 -15.21 1.03 5.08
CA SER A 219 -16.07 0.79 6.25
C SER A 219 -17.43 1.51 6.19
N SER A 220 -17.51 2.65 5.49
CA SER A 220 -18.70 3.50 5.39
C SER A 220 -19.74 3.03 4.37
N ASN A 221 -19.31 2.56 3.20
CA ASN A 221 -20.20 2.14 2.10
C ASN A 221 -20.08 0.65 1.72
N LYS A 222 -19.23 -0.11 2.42
CA LYS A 222 -18.92 -1.53 2.21
C LYS A 222 -18.37 -1.90 0.82
N LYS A 223 -18.03 -0.95 -0.05
CA LYS A 223 -17.43 -1.27 -1.37
C LYS A 223 -16.12 -2.04 -1.17
N LEU A 224 -15.99 -3.18 -1.86
CA LEU A 224 -14.75 -3.94 -1.97
C LEU A 224 -13.70 -3.14 -2.76
N VAL A 225 -12.50 -2.99 -2.20
CA VAL A 225 -11.42 -2.15 -2.75
C VAL A 225 -10.04 -2.79 -2.72
N GLY A 226 -9.91 -3.97 -2.12
CA GLY A 226 -8.70 -4.80 -2.21
C GLY A 226 -9.04 -6.27 -2.01
N PHE A 227 -8.23 -7.14 -2.61
CA PHE A 227 -8.33 -8.60 -2.49
C PHE A 227 -6.94 -9.24 -2.58
N ILE A 228 -6.76 -10.36 -1.90
CA ILE A 228 -5.66 -11.30 -2.08
C ILE A 228 -6.15 -12.71 -1.76
N SER A 229 -5.69 -13.71 -2.51
CA SER A 229 -6.05 -15.11 -2.27
C SER A 229 -4.84 -15.98 -1.98
N ALA A 230 -5.06 -17.03 -1.19
CA ALA A 230 -4.15 -18.17 -1.07
C ALA A 230 -4.92 -19.49 -1.28
N ILE A 231 -4.30 -20.45 -1.95
CA ILE A 231 -4.80 -21.82 -2.15
C ILE A 231 -3.71 -22.83 -1.78
N PRO A 232 -4.03 -24.03 -1.26
CA PRO A 232 -3.01 -24.98 -0.84
C PRO A 232 -2.44 -25.76 -2.03
N ALA A 233 -1.13 -25.97 -2.04
CA ALA A 233 -0.46 -26.81 -3.04
C ALA A 233 0.68 -27.62 -2.42
N ASN A 234 0.96 -28.80 -2.99
CA ASN A 234 2.15 -29.59 -2.66
C ASN A 234 3.19 -29.34 -3.75
N ILE A 235 4.10 -28.40 -3.51
CA ILE A 235 5.10 -27.95 -4.48
C ILE A 235 6.35 -28.83 -4.36
N ARG A 236 6.85 -29.32 -5.49
CA ARG A 236 8.18 -29.96 -5.58
C ARG A 236 9.23 -28.90 -5.95
N ILE A 237 10.22 -28.72 -5.08
CA ILE A 237 11.36 -27.84 -5.29
C ILE A 237 12.63 -28.70 -5.26
N TYR A 238 13.23 -28.90 -6.43
CA TYR A 238 14.29 -29.88 -6.68
C TYR A 238 13.88 -31.29 -6.16
N ASP A 239 14.58 -31.82 -5.16
CA ASP A 239 14.32 -33.13 -4.57
C ASP A 239 13.42 -33.09 -3.33
N SER A 240 13.04 -31.89 -2.88
CA SER A 240 12.10 -31.70 -1.77
C SER A 240 10.66 -31.55 -2.28
N VAL A 241 9.70 -32.11 -1.55
CA VAL A 241 8.26 -31.82 -1.71
C VAL A 241 7.77 -31.22 -0.41
N LYS A 242 7.05 -30.09 -0.50
CA LYS A 242 6.48 -29.41 0.67
C LYS A 242 5.06 -28.93 0.42
N LYS A 243 4.25 -28.97 1.47
CA LYS A 243 2.96 -28.26 1.53
C LYS A 243 3.26 -26.75 1.62
N MET A 244 2.69 -25.99 0.69
CA MET A 244 2.81 -24.54 0.56
C MET A 244 1.43 -23.96 0.25
N VAL A 245 1.36 -22.64 0.06
CA VAL A 245 0.25 -21.99 -0.64
C VAL A 245 0.70 -21.32 -1.93
N GLU A 246 -0.19 -21.25 -2.90
CA GLU A 246 -0.05 -20.39 -4.07
C GLU A 246 -0.80 -19.08 -3.79
N ILE A 247 -0.11 -17.94 -3.88
CA ILE A 247 -0.71 -16.61 -3.70
C ILE A 247 -1.08 -16.04 -5.07
N ASN A 248 -2.34 -15.65 -5.23
CA ASN A 248 -2.86 -15.15 -6.51
C ASN A 248 -3.91 -14.03 -6.32
N PHE A 249 -4.27 -13.36 -7.41
CA PHE A 249 -5.30 -12.31 -7.49
C PHE A 249 -5.10 -11.13 -6.52
N LEU A 250 -3.85 -10.77 -6.19
CA LEU A 250 -3.54 -9.57 -5.42
C LEU A 250 -3.98 -8.32 -6.20
N CYS A 251 -5.13 -7.76 -5.80
CA CYS A 251 -5.72 -6.59 -6.43
C CYS A 251 -5.88 -5.45 -5.41
N VAL A 252 -5.54 -4.23 -5.80
CA VAL A 252 -5.87 -3.01 -5.06
C VAL A 252 -6.48 -2.01 -6.04
N HIS A 253 -7.65 -1.49 -5.66
CA HIS A 253 -8.40 -0.50 -6.42
C HIS A 253 -7.51 0.69 -6.80
N LYS A 254 -7.56 1.13 -8.06
CA LYS A 254 -6.57 2.04 -8.69
C LYS A 254 -6.26 3.28 -7.83
N LYS A 255 -7.29 3.93 -7.27
CA LYS A 255 -7.16 5.12 -6.39
C LYS A 255 -6.43 4.88 -5.05
N LEU A 256 -6.21 3.62 -4.64
CA LEU A 256 -5.59 3.26 -3.35
C LEU A 256 -4.19 2.65 -3.47
N ARG A 257 -3.71 2.36 -4.68
CA ARG A 257 -2.40 1.70 -4.91
C ARG A 257 -1.25 2.43 -4.21
N SER A 258 -1.24 3.76 -4.25
CA SER A 258 -0.22 4.60 -3.59
C SER A 258 -0.32 4.65 -2.06
N LYS A 259 -1.43 4.21 -1.44
CA LYS A 259 -1.64 4.21 0.02
C LYS A 259 -1.07 2.98 0.74
N ARG A 260 -0.07 2.29 0.14
CA ARG A 260 0.65 1.11 0.70
C ARG A 260 -0.26 -0.05 1.19
N VAL A 261 -1.46 -0.20 0.63
CA VAL A 261 -2.43 -1.25 1.04
C VAL A 261 -1.95 -2.67 0.72
N ALA A 262 -1.27 -2.87 -0.42
CA ALA A 262 -0.77 -4.19 -0.84
C ALA A 262 0.20 -4.84 0.17
N PRO A 263 1.22 -4.14 0.73
CA PRO A 263 2.00 -4.58 1.89
C PRO A 263 1.18 -5.11 3.07
N VAL A 264 0.02 -4.52 3.37
CA VAL A 264 -0.84 -4.92 4.51
C VAL A 264 -1.64 -6.17 4.14
N LEU A 265 -2.17 -6.26 2.91
CA LEU A 265 -2.79 -7.47 2.35
C LEU A 265 -1.83 -8.68 2.39
N ILE A 266 -0.57 -8.48 1.98
CA ILE A 266 0.45 -9.54 1.99
C ILE A 266 0.73 -10.01 3.43
N ARG A 267 0.92 -9.08 4.39
CA ARG A 267 1.14 -9.42 5.80
C ARG A 267 -0.04 -10.18 6.41
N GLU A 268 -1.27 -9.77 6.11
CA GLU A 268 -2.48 -10.45 6.63
C GLU A 268 -2.68 -11.84 6.02
N ILE A 269 -2.47 -12.04 4.71
CA ILE A 269 -2.58 -13.40 4.15
C ILE A 269 -1.47 -14.31 4.68
N THR A 270 -0.22 -13.83 4.79
CA THR A 270 0.88 -14.59 5.41
C THR A 270 0.54 -14.97 6.86
N ARG A 271 -0.05 -14.07 7.64
CA ARG A 271 -0.52 -14.36 9.00
C ARG A 271 -1.58 -15.48 9.02
N ARG A 272 -2.60 -15.40 8.14
CA ARG A 272 -3.67 -16.41 8.02
C ARG A 272 -3.19 -17.75 7.47
N VAL A 273 -2.07 -17.78 6.76
CA VAL A 273 -1.44 -19.02 6.24
C VAL A 273 -0.52 -19.65 7.30
N ASN A 274 0.27 -18.83 8.02
CA ASN A 274 1.09 -19.27 9.14
C ASN A 274 0.24 -19.87 10.29
N LEU A 275 -0.97 -19.35 10.53
CA LEU A 275 -1.91 -19.94 11.52
C LEU A 275 -2.34 -21.39 11.18
N GLU A 276 -2.27 -21.78 9.91
CA GLU A 276 -2.57 -23.15 9.43
C GLU A 276 -1.30 -24.04 9.39
N GLY A 277 -0.20 -23.58 10.01
CA GLY A 277 1.08 -24.29 10.07
C GLY A 277 1.84 -24.33 8.74
N ILE A 278 1.60 -23.38 7.82
CA ILE A 278 2.29 -23.28 6.53
C ILE A 278 3.12 -22.00 6.50
N PHE A 279 4.43 -22.12 6.30
CA PHE A 279 5.37 -20.99 6.36
C PHE A 279 6.04 -20.66 5.01
N GLN A 280 5.60 -21.31 3.93
CA GLN A 280 6.17 -21.13 2.59
C GLN A 280 5.08 -20.99 1.52
N ALA A 281 5.34 -20.16 0.53
CA ALA A 281 4.41 -19.82 -0.53
C ALA A 281 5.12 -19.66 -1.88
N VAL A 282 4.38 -19.87 -2.96
CA VAL A 282 4.76 -19.55 -4.34
C VAL A 282 3.83 -18.48 -4.90
N TYR A 283 4.37 -17.59 -5.74
CA TYR A 283 3.61 -16.54 -6.41
C TYR A 283 4.28 -16.16 -7.73
N THR A 284 3.51 -15.57 -8.64
CA THR A 284 3.99 -15.02 -9.92
C THR A 284 3.69 -13.53 -10.00
N ALA A 285 4.51 -12.79 -10.75
CA ALA A 285 4.30 -11.37 -11.02
C ALA A 285 4.95 -10.97 -12.34
N GLY A 286 4.30 -10.11 -13.13
CA GLY A 286 4.88 -9.50 -14.33
C GLY A 286 5.94 -8.41 -14.04
N VAL A 287 6.43 -8.33 -12.81
CA VAL A 287 7.35 -7.29 -12.32
C VAL A 287 8.46 -7.90 -11.49
N VAL A 288 9.67 -7.34 -11.58
CA VAL A 288 10.87 -7.90 -10.93
C VAL A 288 10.91 -7.51 -9.45
N LEU A 289 10.91 -8.54 -8.59
CA LEU A 289 10.92 -8.45 -7.12
C LEU A 289 12.08 -9.30 -6.55
N PRO A 290 12.64 -8.97 -5.37
CA PRO A 290 13.63 -9.81 -4.71
C PRO A 290 13.02 -11.16 -4.27
N LYS A 291 13.46 -12.32 -4.76
CA LYS A 291 14.34 -12.59 -5.92
C LYS A 291 13.63 -13.65 -6.79
N PRO A 292 13.60 -13.51 -8.13
CA PRO A 292 12.94 -14.49 -9.00
C PRO A 292 13.71 -15.82 -8.99
N VAL A 293 12.99 -16.93 -8.86
CA VAL A 293 13.54 -18.29 -8.99
C VAL A 293 13.71 -18.67 -10.47
N ALA A 294 12.81 -18.19 -11.32
CA ALA A 294 12.84 -18.34 -12.78
C ALA A 294 12.14 -17.15 -13.44
N THR A 295 12.37 -16.98 -14.75
CA THR A 295 11.67 -16.00 -15.60
C THR A 295 11.28 -16.69 -16.90
N CYS A 296 10.04 -16.50 -17.35
CA CYS A 296 9.51 -17.05 -18.60
C CYS A 296 9.12 -15.92 -19.57
N ARG A 297 8.97 -16.26 -20.86
CA ARG A 297 8.54 -15.37 -21.94
C ARG A 297 7.83 -16.18 -23.02
#